data_AF-A0AA88TGZ8-F1
#
_entry.id   AF-A0AA88TGZ8-F1
#
_cell.length_a   1.000
_cell.length_b   1.000
_cell.length_c   1.000
_cell.angle_alpha   90.00
_cell.angle_beta   90.00
_cell.angle_gamma   90.00
#
_symmetry.space_group_name_H-M   'P 1'
#
loop_
_entity.id
_entity.type
_entity.pdbx_description
1 polymer ?
#
loop_
_entity_poly.entity_id
_entity_poly.type
_entity_poly.pdbx_seq_one_letter_code
_entity_poly.pdbx_strand_id
1 'polypeptide(L)'
;MNRKLSQTTTFPFRNTKINDRICHSLTVPQSHQKHKNHSLRQEVRGDHRIHNTVPIEEESQQKKNQLVQTQTDVQQMIQNRMKKIQEIQHSVEMRKRNTEKEKSSSVELFTDLIRSIERCQSELLKMMEEQQKAAEKQAEDLIKELQQEITDLKRRNTYHPHTKNWTEISIDSDVDVLPMNTALIQFKKNLDETLDEKLIQSELKYVQKFAVDVTLDPDTAYPYLILSDDGKQCLSRVRQTHEHEQELDV
;
A
#
# COMPACT_ATOMS: atom_id res chain seq x y z
N MET A 1 12.51 17.78 33.86
CA MET A 1 12.93 17.04 35.07
C MET A 1 13.58 15.74 34.63
N ASN A 2 14.90 15.75 34.38
CA ASN A 2 15.64 14.55 33.93
C ASN A 2 16.26 13.86 35.15
N ARG A 3 15.83 12.63 35.41
CA ARG A 3 16.35 11.75 36.47
C ARG A 3 17.81 11.41 36.18
N LYS A 4 18.66 11.55 37.20
CA LYS A 4 20.07 11.15 37.22
C LYS A 4 20.18 9.66 36.90
N LEU A 5 21.05 9.32 35.95
CA LEU A 5 21.49 7.95 35.69
C LEU A 5 22.35 7.46 36.86
N SER A 6 21.91 6.37 37.48
CA SER A 6 22.55 5.71 38.61
C SER A 6 23.89 5.10 38.22
N GLN A 7 24.84 5.20 39.14
CA GLN A 7 26.22 4.73 39.05
C GLN A 7 26.27 3.22 38.78
N THR A 8 27.01 2.82 37.74
CA THR A 8 27.44 1.44 37.51
C THR A 8 28.38 1.02 38.62
N THR A 9 27.89 0.18 39.52
CA THR A 9 28.69 -0.49 40.55
C THR A 9 29.33 -1.73 39.93
N THR A 10 30.63 -1.66 39.67
CA THR A 10 31.44 -2.82 39.29
C THR A 10 31.63 -3.70 40.52
N PHE A 11 30.94 -4.84 40.57
CA PHE A 11 31.19 -5.85 41.60
C PHE A 11 32.48 -6.60 41.30
N PRO A 12 33.44 -6.70 42.24
CA PRO A 12 34.61 -7.53 42.05
C PRO A 12 34.17 -8.99 42.14
N PHE A 13 34.40 -9.75 41.06
CA PHE A 13 34.25 -11.20 41.08
C PHE A 13 35.33 -11.79 42.01
N ARG A 14 34.99 -11.98 43.29
CA ARG A 14 35.83 -12.76 44.22
C ARG A 14 35.76 -14.21 43.77
N ASN A 15 36.90 -14.74 43.33
CA ASN A 15 37.06 -16.17 43.05
C ASN A 15 37.16 -16.91 44.40
N THR A 16 36.02 -17.16 45.05
CA THR A 16 35.97 -17.99 46.26
C THR A 16 35.97 -19.45 45.84
N LYS A 17 37.01 -20.19 46.24
CA LYS A 17 37.04 -21.66 46.13
C LYS A 17 35.74 -22.20 46.73
N ILE A 18 35.04 -23.03 45.96
CA ILE A 18 33.87 -23.77 46.44
C ILE A 18 34.37 -24.66 47.57
N ASN A 19 33.96 -24.38 48.81
CA ASN A 19 34.18 -25.31 49.91
C ASN A 19 33.39 -26.58 49.58
N ASP A 20 34.10 -27.71 49.57
CA ASP A 20 33.51 -29.04 49.44
C ASP A 20 32.31 -29.14 50.41
N ARG A 21 31.14 -29.49 49.87
CA ARG A 21 30.00 -29.90 50.71
C ARG A 21 30.36 -31.24 51.35
N ILE A 22 31.02 -31.18 52.50
CA ILE A 22 31.35 -32.36 53.30
C ILE A 22 30.04 -32.95 53.83
N CYS A 23 29.77 -34.22 53.50
CA CYS A 23 28.73 -35.01 54.15
C CYS A 23 29.07 -35.15 55.65
N HIS A 24 28.17 -34.73 56.54
CA HIS A 24 28.40 -34.65 57.99
C HIS A 24 28.51 -36.01 58.73
N SER A 25 28.86 -37.10 58.07
CA SER A 25 28.92 -38.44 58.67
C SER A 25 30.32 -39.07 58.79
N LEU A 26 31.40 -38.32 58.52
CA LEU A 26 32.76 -38.82 58.73
C LEU A 26 33.22 -38.57 60.18
N THR A 27 32.93 -39.51 61.07
CA THR A 27 33.75 -39.69 62.29
C THR A 27 34.92 -40.60 61.93
N VAL A 28 36.12 -40.03 61.75
CA VAL A 28 37.36 -40.81 61.67
C VAL A 28 38.20 -40.48 62.90
N PRO A 29 38.57 -41.46 63.74
CA PRO A 29 39.45 -41.21 64.88
C PRO A 29 40.84 -40.86 64.37
N GLN A 30 41.38 -39.71 64.81
CA GLN A 30 42.78 -39.37 64.58
C GLN A 30 43.66 -40.24 65.49
N SER A 31 44.29 -41.28 64.92
CA SER A 31 45.53 -41.81 65.46
C SER A 31 46.52 -42.12 64.34
N HIS A 32 47.66 -41.42 64.40
CA HIS A 32 48.96 -41.78 63.81
C HIS A 32 49.19 -41.49 62.31
N GLN A 33 49.71 -40.28 62.08
CA GLN A 33 50.99 -40.00 61.41
C GLN A 33 51.45 -40.94 60.27
N LYS A 34 51.51 -40.41 59.03
CA LYS A 34 52.70 -40.35 58.16
C LYS A 34 52.34 -39.93 56.73
N HIS A 35 53.26 -39.16 56.14
CA HIS A 35 53.33 -38.74 54.73
C HIS A 35 52.85 -39.79 53.72
N LYS A 36 52.05 -39.36 52.74
CA LYS A 36 52.11 -39.78 51.32
C LYS A 36 51.06 -39.02 50.49
N ASN A 37 51.50 -38.45 49.38
CA ASN A 37 50.65 -37.99 48.28
C ASN A 37 49.78 -39.17 47.82
N HIS A 38 48.49 -39.15 48.12
CA HIS A 38 47.54 -40.08 47.54
C HIS A 38 46.23 -39.36 47.28
N SER A 39 45.84 -39.32 46.01
CA SER A 39 44.51 -38.93 45.56
C SER A 39 43.49 -39.81 46.28
N LEU A 40 42.77 -39.23 47.24
CA LEU A 40 41.79 -39.92 48.06
C LEU A 40 40.46 -40.01 47.28
N ARG A 41 40.24 -41.12 46.57
CA ARG A 41 38.89 -41.61 46.30
C ARG A 41 38.41 -42.35 47.55
N GLN A 42 37.71 -41.66 48.45
CA GLN A 42 36.98 -42.30 49.55
C GLN A 42 35.70 -42.95 49.01
N GLU A 43 35.45 -44.19 49.42
CA GLU A 43 34.27 -44.99 49.05
C GLU A 43 32.98 -44.35 49.60
N VAL A 44 32.00 -44.14 48.72
CA VAL A 44 30.64 -43.73 49.08
C VAL A 44 29.94 -44.90 49.79
N ARG A 45 29.86 -44.87 51.14
CA ARG A 45 29.05 -45.82 51.94
C ARG A 45 27.82 -45.13 52.53
N GLY A 46 26.65 -45.76 52.33
CA GLY A 46 25.34 -45.39 52.90
C GLY A 46 24.46 -44.53 51.98
N ASP A 47 23.22 -44.98 51.75
CA ASP A 47 22.04 -44.40 51.05
C ASP A 47 22.19 -43.70 49.68
N HIS A 48 23.40 -43.37 49.24
CA HIS A 48 23.66 -42.76 47.92
C HIS A 48 24.02 -43.77 46.83
N ARG A 49 23.99 -45.08 47.12
CA ARG A 49 24.26 -46.17 46.14
C ARG A 49 23.25 -46.23 44.99
N ILE A 50 22.08 -45.64 45.17
CA ILE A 50 21.00 -45.57 44.18
C ILE A 50 20.97 -44.23 43.41
N HIS A 51 21.85 -43.29 43.70
CA HIS A 51 21.95 -42.02 43.01
C HIS A 51 23.23 -41.97 42.18
N ASN A 52 23.10 -41.63 40.90
CA ASN A 52 24.26 -41.38 40.06
C ASN A 52 25.04 -40.17 40.61
N THR A 53 26.28 -40.41 41.01
CA THR A 53 27.22 -39.35 41.43
C THR A 53 28.17 -39.03 40.29
N VAL A 54 28.25 -37.76 39.91
CA VAL A 54 29.13 -37.26 38.83
C VAL A 54 30.24 -36.41 39.48
N PRO A 55 31.50 -36.45 39.00
CA PRO A 55 32.55 -35.56 39.50
C PRO A 55 32.16 -34.08 39.34
N ILE A 56 32.50 -33.25 40.34
CA ILE A 56 32.13 -31.84 40.35
C ILE A 56 32.77 -31.06 39.19
N GLU A 57 33.97 -31.44 38.76
CA GLU A 57 34.64 -30.85 37.60
C GLU A 57 33.85 -31.08 36.31
N GLU A 58 33.27 -32.27 36.14
CA GLU A 58 32.46 -32.64 34.97
C GLU A 58 31.14 -31.86 34.97
N GLU A 59 30.40 -31.87 36.09
CA GLU A 59 29.14 -31.12 36.21
C GLU A 59 29.36 -29.60 36.05
N SER A 60 30.45 -29.07 36.62
CA SER A 60 30.83 -27.65 36.52
C SER A 60 31.20 -27.25 35.09
N GLN A 61 32.00 -28.08 34.40
CA GLN A 61 32.36 -27.82 33.00
C GLN A 61 31.13 -27.88 32.09
N GLN A 62 30.22 -28.84 32.32
CA GLN A 62 28.97 -28.93 31.57
C GLN A 62 28.08 -27.71 31.80
N LYS A 63 27.89 -27.28 33.05
CA LYS A 63 27.14 -26.05 33.38
C LYS A 63 27.79 -24.79 32.79
N LYS A 64 29.12 -24.70 32.79
CA LYS A 64 29.85 -23.60 32.17
C LYS A 64 29.62 -23.55 30.65
N ASN A 65 29.68 -24.69 29.98
CA ASN A 65 29.40 -24.78 28.55
C ASN A 65 27.95 -24.37 28.24
N GLN A 66 26.98 -24.83 29.02
CA GLN A 66 25.57 -24.42 28.88
C GLN A 66 25.39 -22.91 29.07
N LEU A 67 26.09 -22.31 30.05
CA LEU A 67 26.01 -20.88 30.31
C LEU A 67 26.59 -20.08 29.13
N VAL A 68 27.74 -20.48 28.60
CA VAL A 68 28.35 -19.84 27.42
C VAL A 68 27.45 -19.97 26.18
N GLN A 69 26.81 -21.12 25.99
CA GLN A 69 25.85 -21.31 24.89
C GLN A 69 24.65 -20.36 25.05
N THR A 70 24.02 -20.36 26.22
CA THR A 70 22.88 -19.48 26.52
C THR A 70 23.25 -18.01 26.35
N GLN A 71 24.45 -17.61 26.78
CA GLN A 71 24.97 -16.26 26.60
C GLN A 71 25.05 -15.88 25.11
N THR A 72 25.53 -16.79 24.28
CA THR A 72 25.66 -16.58 22.82
C THR A 72 24.28 -16.48 22.17
N ASP A 73 23.34 -17.35 22.52
CA ASP A 73 21.97 -17.32 22.00
C ASP A 73 21.26 -16.00 22.34
N VAL A 74 21.41 -15.53 23.58
CA VAL A 74 20.86 -14.24 24.02
C VAL A 74 21.49 -13.08 23.23
N GLN A 75 22.80 -13.09 22.98
CA GLN A 75 23.43 -12.06 22.15
C GLN A 75 22.90 -12.07 20.72
N GLN A 76 22.72 -13.24 20.12
CA GLN A 76 22.15 -13.35 18.78
C GLN A 76 20.70 -12.83 18.74
N MET A 77 19.88 -13.15 19.75
CA MET A 77 18.53 -12.61 19.89
C MET A 77 18.51 -11.09 19.99
N ILE A 78 19.46 -10.50 20.73
CA ILE A 78 19.59 -9.03 20.83
C ILE A 78 19.87 -8.43 19.46
N GLN A 79 20.85 -8.97 18.71
CA GLN A 79 21.18 -8.48 17.36
C GLN A 79 19.99 -8.60 16.40
N ASN A 80 19.30 -9.74 16.41
CA ASN A 80 18.11 -9.97 15.59
C ASN A 80 16.99 -8.96 15.93
N ARG A 81 16.76 -8.71 17.23
CA ARG A 81 15.77 -7.72 17.68
C ARG A 81 16.15 -6.30 17.30
N MET A 82 17.44 -5.94 17.36
CA MET A 82 17.92 -4.63 16.89
C MET A 82 17.67 -4.43 15.39
N LYS A 83 17.99 -5.44 14.57
CA LYS A 83 17.67 -5.40 13.13
C LYS A 83 16.17 -5.27 12.90
N LYS A 84 15.35 -6.01 13.66
CA LYS A 84 13.89 -5.96 13.51
C LYS A 84 13.31 -4.59 13.89
N ILE A 85 13.86 -3.94 14.90
CA ILE A 85 13.49 -2.57 15.27
C ILE A 85 13.76 -1.62 14.10
N GLN A 86 14.93 -1.71 13.47
CA GLN A 86 15.27 -0.86 12.31
C GLN A 86 14.32 -1.10 11.12
N GLU A 87 14.00 -2.36 10.81
CA GLU A 87 13.03 -2.71 9.76
C GLU A 87 11.64 -2.11 10.03
N ILE A 88 11.15 -2.22 11.27
CA ILE A 88 9.84 -1.68 11.67
C ILE A 88 9.85 -0.15 11.59
N GLN A 89 10.90 0.51 12.09
CA GLN A 89 11.04 1.96 12.03
C GLN A 89 11.01 2.47 10.58
N HIS A 90 11.78 1.82 9.68
CA HIS A 90 11.76 2.15 8.26
C HIS A 90 10.38 1.94 7.65
N SER A 91 9.71 0.83 7.94
CA SER A 91 8.36 0.54 7.44
C SER A 91 7.34 1.59 7.90
N VAL A 92 7.40 2.03 9.17
CA VAL A 92 6.54 3.08 9.70
C VAL A 92 6.78 4.41 8.98
N GLU A 93 8.04 4.78 8.74
CA GLU A 93 8.39 6.01 8.02
C GLU A 93 7.94 5.96 6.55
N MET A 94 8.13 4.82 5.87
CA MET A 94 7.60 4.59 4.52
C MET A 94 6.07 4.69 4.49
N ARG A 95 5.37 4.10 5.47
CA ARG A 95 3.91 4.18 5.57
C ARG A 95 3.46 5.63 5.75
N LYS A 96 4.13 6.41 6.61
CA LYS A 96 3.85 7.83 6.81
C LYS A 96 3.95 8.61 5.51
N ARG A 97 5.07 8.45 4.77
CA ARG A 97 5.27 9.09 3.46
C ARG A 97 4.23 8.65 2.42
N ASN A 98 3.88 7.37 2.39
CA ASN A 98 2.85 6.85 1.49
C ASN A 98 1.47 7.41 1.80
N THR A 99 1.08 7.48 3.08
CA THR A 99 -0.20 8.07 3.50
C THR A 99 -0.28 9.54 3.16
N GLU A 100 0.80 10.30 3.34
CA GLU A 100 0.82 11.73 2.98
C GLU A 100 0.72 11.94 1.46
N LYS A 101 1.40 11.10 0.68
CA LYS A 101 1.29 11.10 -0.78
C LYS A 101 -0.14 10.79 -1.23
N GLU A 102 -0.80 9.81 -0.61
CA GLU A 102 -2.19 9.45 -0.92
C GLU A 102 -3.13 10.62 -0.62
N LYS A 103 -2.99 11.25 0.56
CA LYS A 103 -3.75 12.45 0.92
C LYS A 103 -3.57 13.57 -0.10
N SER A 104 -2.34 13.87 -0.48
CA SER A 104 -2.04 14.90 -1.48
C SER A 104 -2.70 14.58 -2.82
N SER A 105 -2.62 13.34 -3.29
CA SER A 105 -3.28 12.90 -4.54
C SER A 105 -4.80 13.00 -4.44
N SER A 106 -5.41 12.67 -3.29
CA SER A 106 -6.85 12.86 -3.08
C SER A 106 -7.25 14.33 -3.11
N VAL A 107 -6.49 15.21 -2.43
CA VAL A 107 -6.75 16.66 -2.43
C VAL A 107 -6.68 17.22 -3.85
N GLU A 108 -5.66 16.83 -4.62
CA GLU A 108 -5.52 17.22 -6.03
C GLU A 108 -6.73 16.79 -6.87
N LEU A 109 -7.16 15.53 -6.75
CA LEU A 109 -8.37 15.02 -7.42
C LEU A 109 -9.60 15.85 -7.09
N PHE A 110 -9.89 16.08 -5.80
CA PHE A 110 -11.05 16.87 -5.41
C PHE A 110 -10.96 18.31 -5.91
N THR A 111 -9.76 18.88 -5.95
CA THR A 111 -9.56 20.23 -6.49
C THR A 111 -9.85 20.28 -8.00
N ASP A 112 -9.41 19.28 -8.76
CA ASP A 112 -9.71 19.16 -10.20
C ASP A 112 -11.23 19.02 -10.46
N LEU A 113 -11.91 18.22 -9.63
CA LEU A 113 -13.36 18.05 -9.71
C LEU A 113 -14.12 19.34 -9.41
N ILE A 114 -13.74 20.06 -8.35
CA ILE A 114 -14.34 21.35 -7.99
C ILE A 114 -14.16 22.36 -9.12
N ARG A 115 -12.94 22.50 -9.67
CA ARG A 115 -12.68 23.40 -10.82
C ARG A 115 -13.53 23.03 -12.03
N SER A 116 -13.76 21.74 -12.27
CA SER A 116 -14.58 21.27 -13.39
C SER A 116 -16.06 21.65 -13.19
N ILE A 117 -16.57 21.54 -11.97
CA ILE A 117 -17.93 21.98 -11.61
C ILE A 117 -18.08 23.50 -11.80
N GLU A 118 -17.14 24.29 -11.25
CA GLU A 118 -17.17 25.76 -11.35
C GLU A 118 -17.11 26.24 -12.80
N ARG A 119 -16.27 25.59 -13.62
CA ARG A 119 -16.19 25.86 -15.05
C ARG A 119 -17.52 25.56 -15.75
N CYS A 120 -18.11 24.39 -15.52
CA CYS A 120 -19.39 24.02 -16.10
C CYS A 120 -20.51 24.99 -15.69
N GLN A 121 -20.55 25.39 -14.42
CA GLN A 121 -21.51 26.36 -13.93
C GLN A 121 -21.38 27.70 -14.68
N SER A 122 -20.15 28.17 -14.85
CA SER A 122 -19.86 29.42 -15.55
C SER A 122 -20.25 29.35 -17.03
N GLU A 123 -19.94 28.24 -17.70
CA GLU A 123 -20.32 27.99 -19.10
C GLU A 123 -21.85 27.96 -19.27
N LEU A 124 -22.56 27.28 -18.38
CA LEU A 124 -24.02 27.20 -18.38
C LEU A 124 -24.66 28.58 -18.19
N LEU A 125 -24.21 29.36 -17.19
CA LEU A 125 -24.74 30.70 -16.94
C LEU A 125 -24.51 31.64 -18.13
N LYS A 126 -23.32 31.57 -18.75
CA LYS A 126 -23.00 32.38 -19.94
C LYS A 126 -23.91 32.03 -21.12
N MET A 127 -24.11 30.73 -21.39
CA MET A 127 -25.01 30.28 -22.44
C MET A 127 -26.44 30.78 -22.23
N MET A 128 -26.95 30.73 -20.99
CA MET A 128 -28.28 31.26 -20.65
C MET A 128 -28.38 32.77 -20.91
N GLU A 129 -27.35 33.53 -20.54
CA GLU A 129 -27.32 34.97 -20.77
C GLU A 129 -27.28 35.32 -22.27
N GLU A 130 -26.52 34.57 -23.07
CA GLU A 130 -26.46 34.74 -24.52
C GLU A 130 -27.78 34.41 -25.20
N GLN A 131 -28.45 33.33 -24.76
CA GLN A 131 -29.77 32.95 -25.25
C GLN A 131 -30.83 34.00 -24.92
N GLN A 132 -30.82 34.54 -23.69
CA GLN A 132 -31.70 35.62 -23.29
C GLN A 132 -31.48 36.87 -24.15
N LYS A 133 -30.23 37.30 -24.34
CA LYS A 133 -29.90 38.46 -25.20
C LYS A 133 -30.32 38.25 -26.65
N ALA A 134 -30.20 37.03 -27.17
CA ALA A 134 -30.64 36.71 -28.52
C ALA A 134 -32.17 36.82 -28.67
N ALA A 135 -32.93 36.30 -27.69
CA ALA A 135 -34.38 36.40 -27.65
C ALA A 135 -34.85 37.86 -27.52
N GLU A 136 -34.22 38.65 -26.65
CA GLU A 136 -34.49 40.08 -26.49
C GLU A 136 -34.25 40.85 -27.79
N LYS A 137 -33.12 40.60 -28.46
CA LYS A 137 -32.83 41.22 -29.76
C LYS A 137 -33.86 40.86 -30.83
N GLN A 138 -34.27 39.59 -30.90
CA GLN A 138 -35.30 39.14 -31.82
C GLN A 138 -36.63 39.86 -31.57
N ALA A 139 -37.02 40.03 -30.30
CA ALA A 139 -38.21 40.77 -29.92
C ALA A 139 -38.11 42.25 -30.31
N GLU A 140 -36.98 42.90 -30.04
CA GLU A 140 -36.73 44.29 -30.43
C GLU A 140 -36.85 44.50 -31.94
N ASP A 141 -36.28 43.61 -32.74
CA ASP A 141 -36.29 43.71 -34.20
C ASP A 141 -37.72 43.54 -34.76
N LEU A 142 -38.52 42.63 -34.19
CA LEU A 142 -39.94 42.48 -34.54
C LEU A 142 -40.77 43.71 -34.15
N ILE A 143 -40.53 44.29 -32.97
CA ILE A 143 -41.20 45.52 -32.53
C ILE A 143 -40.87 46.68 -33.48
N LYS A 144 -39.60 46.83 -33.89
CA LYS A 144 -39.19 47.87 -34.85
C LYS A 144 -39.88 47.68 -36.20
N GLU A 145 -39.98 46.45 -36.70
CA GLU A 145 -40.69 46.13 -37.95
C GLU A 145 -42.18 46.52 -37.86
N LEU A 146 -42.86 46.14 -36.77
CA LEU A 146 -44.26 46.49 -36.50
C LEU A 146 -44.47 48.02 -36.41
N GLN A 147 -43.62 48.73 -35.68
CA GLN A 147 -43.71 50.19 -35.55
C GLN A 147 -43.55 50.90 -36.90
N GLN A 148 -42.65 50.40 -37.75
CA GLN A 148 -42.46 50.94 -39.10
C GLN A 148 -43.67 50.68 -40.00
N GLU A 149 -44.25 49.47 -39.96
CA GLU A 149 -45.44 49.13 -40.74
C GLU A 149 -46.65 49.97 -40.31
N ILE A 150 -46.86 50.15 -38.99
CA ILE A 150 -47.91 51.05 -38.45
C ILE A 150 -47.72 52.48 -38.98
N THR A 151 -46.49 52.98 -38.99
CA THR A 151 -46.17 54.34 -39.46
C THR A 151 -46.48 54.48 -40.96
N ASP A 152 -46.11 53.49 -41.75
CA ASP A 152 -46.37 53.46 -43.19
C ASP A 152 -47.86 53.34 -43.52
N LEU A 153 -48.61 52.53 -42.76
CA LEU A 153 -50.06 52.39 -42.88
C LEU A 153 -50.77 53.72 -42.58
N LYS A 154 -50.37 54.41 -41.51
CA LYS A 154 -50.89 55.74 -41.16
C LYS A 154 -50.62 56.78 -42.25
N ARG A 155 -49.46 56.71 -42.93
CA ARG A 155 -49.08 57.67 -43.98
C ARG A 155 -49.84 57.46 -45.29
N ARG A 156 -50.04 56.21 -45.72
CA ARG A 156 -50.52 55.91 -47.07
C ARG A 156 -52.04 56.02 -47.23
N ASN A 157 -52.85 55.83 -46.18
CA ASN A 157 -54.33 55.89 -46.23
C ASN A 157 -54.96 55.16 -47.45
N THR A 158 -54.28 54.14 -48.00
CA THR A 158 -54.66 53.47 -49.24
C THR A 158 -55.30 52.13 -48.96
N TYR A 159 -56.36 51.84 -49.71
CA TYR A 159 -57.39 50.84 -49.39
C TYR A 159 -56.97 49.38 -49.34
N HIS A 160 -55.75 48.96 -49.72
CA HIS A 160 -55.29 47.57 -49.54
C HIS A 160 -53.75 47.51 -49.53
N PRO A 161 -53.10 47.58 -48.36
CA PRO A 161 -51.69 47.27 -48.25
C PRO A 161 -51.49 45.75 -48.20
N HIS A 162 -50.51 45.23 -48.94
CA HIS A 162 -49.99 43.88 -48.69
C HIS A 162 -49.27 43.92 -47.34
N THR A 163 -49.95 43.53 -46.28
CA THR A 163 -49.42 43.48 -44.91
C THR A 163 -49.08 42.04 -44.54
N LYS A 164 -47.97 41.87 -43.83
CA LYS A 164 -47.56 40.57 -43.27
C LYS A 164 -48.66 40.08 -42.32
N ASN A 165 -48.96 38.77 -42.32
CA ASN A 165 -49.93 38.21 -41.39
C ASN A 165 -49.28 38.09 -39.99
N TRP A 166 -49.51 39.09 -39.14
CA TRP A 166 -48.94 39.14 -37.78
C TRP A 166 -49.67 38.24 -36.78
N THR A 167 -50.87 37.76 -37.08
CA THR A 167 -51.64 36.89 -36.16
C THR A 167 -51.01 35.52 -35.95
N GLU A 168 -50.09 35.09 -36.83
CA GLU A 168 -49.36 33.83 -36.73
C GLU A 168 -47.98 34.00 -36.07
N ILE A 169 -47.53 35.24 -35.86
CA ILE A 169 -46.21 35.54 -35.30
C ILE A 169 -46.37 35.70 -33.79
N SER A 170 -45.84 34.73 -33.04
CA SER A 170 -45.76 34.78 -31.58
C SER A 170 -44.31 34.66 -31.14
N ILE A 171 -43.95 35.37 -30.09
CA ILE A 171 -42.66 35.22 -29.43
C ILE A 171 -42.88 34.22 -28.31
N ASP A 172 -42.13 33.12 -28.36
CA ASP A 172 -42.15 32.14 -27.29
C ASP A 172 -41.71 32.81 -25.99
N SER A 173 -42.56 32.71 -24.97
CA SER A 173 -42.36 33.33 -23.66
C SER A 173 -41.59 32.41 -22.72
N ASP A 174 -41.51 31.12 -23.07
CA ASP A 174 -40.92 30.12 -22.21
C ASP A 174 -39.40 30.09 -22.35
N VAL A 175 -38.72 29.89 -21.22
CA VAL A 175 -37.27 29.67 -21.19
C VAL A 175 -37.00 28.27 -21.73
N ASP A 176 -36.38 28.17 -22.91
CA ASP A 176 -35.98 26.87 -23.46
C ASP A 176 -34.88 26.24 -22.58
N VAL A 177 -35.25 25.16 -21.88
CA VAL A 177 -34.41 24.41 -20.95
C VAL A 177 -33.60 23.29 -21.64
N LEU A 178 -33.87 22.99 -22.91
CA LEU A 178 -33.17 21.92 -23.64
C LEU A 178 -31.65 22.17 -23.75
N PRO A 179 -31.17 23.40 -24.02
CA PRO A 179 -29.73 23.70 -23.99
C PRO A 179 -29.10 23.44 -22.63
N MET A 180 -29.80 23.78 -21.53
CA MET A 180 -29.30 23.52 -20.17
C MET A 180 -29.20 22.02 -19.89
N ASN A 181 -30.23 21.26 -20.23
CA ASN A 181 -30.23 19.80 -20.04
C ASN A 181 -29.10 19.14 -20.83
N THR A 182 -28.86 19.61 -22.06
CA THR A 182 -27.76 19.12 -22.91
C THR A 182 -26.40 19.41 -22.28
N ALA A 183 -26.18 20.63 -21.79
CA ALA A 183 -24.94 21.02 -21.12
C ALA A 183 -24.69 20.18 -19.84
N LEU A 184 -25.73 19.94 -19.04
CA LEU A 184 -25.63 19.10 -17.83
C LEU A 184 -25.34 17.63 -18.16
N ILE A 185 -25.91 17.08 -19.23
CA ILE A 185 -25.62 15.72 -19.69
C ILE A 185 -24.15 15.61 -20.13
N GLN A 186 -23.65 16.59 -20.88
CA GLN A 186 -22.24 16.62 -21.30
C GLN A 186 -21.30 16.74 -20.10
N PHE A 187 -21.63 17.59 -19.13
CA PHE A 187 -20.88 17.72 -17.90
C PHE A 187 -20.80 16.41 -17.13
N LYS A 188 -21.94 15.74 -16.94
CA LYS A 188 -21.99 14.44 -16.27
C LYS A 188 -21.08 13.42 -16.95
N LYS A 189 -21.16 13.32 -18.28
CA LYS A 189 -20.31 12.40 -19.05
C LYS A 189 -18.82 12.69 -18.84
N ASN A 190 -18.42 13.95 -18.92
CA ASN A 190 -17.02 14.36 -18.74
C ASN A 190 -16.53 14.12 -17.30
N LEU A 191 -17.41 14.26 -16.31
CA LEU A 191 -17.13 13.94 -14.91
C LEU A 191 -16.88 12.44 -14.72
N ASP A 192 -17.76 11.60 -15.29
CA ASP A 192 -17.63 10.14 -15.24
C ASP A 192 -16.29 9.70 -15.86
N GLU A 193 -15.94 10.21 -17.04
CA GLU A 193 -14.66 9.93 -17.71
C GLU A 193 -13.44 10.34 -16.85
N THR A 194 -13.50 11.52 -16.22
CA THR A 194 -12.41 12.02 -15.35
C THR A 194 -12.21 11.14 -14.13
N LEU A 195 -13.30 10.68 -13.51
CA LEU A 195 -13.25 9.79 -12.35
C LEU A 195 -12.67 8.43 -12.72
N ASP A 196 -13.11 7.85 -13.84
CA ASP A 196 -12.62 6.56 -14.32
C ASP A 196 -11.12 6.60 -14.62
N GLU A 197 -10.62 7.62 -15.32
CA GLU A 197 -9.19 7.79 -15.58
C GLU A 197 -8.37 7.83 -14.29
N LYS A 198 -8.83 8.60 -13.30
CA LYS A 198 -8.12 8.75 -12.02
C LYS A 198 -8.16 7.47 -11.18
N LEU A 199 -9.26 6.72 -11.24
CA LEU A 199 -9.37 5.39 -10.60
C LEU A 199 -8.37 4.42 -11.20
N ILE A 200 -8.32 4.30 -12.53
CA ILE A 200 -7.37 3.42 -13.24
C ILE A 200 -5.93 3.78 -12.88
N GLN A 201 -5.59 5.08 -12.85
CA GLN A 201 -4.25 5.53 -12.47
C GLN A 201 -3.88 5.13 -11.03
N SER A 202 -4.84 5.21 -10.10
CA SER A 202 -4.62 4.81 -8.72
C SER A 202 -4.36 3.30 -8.57
N GLU A 203 -5.11 2.49 -9.32
CA GLU A 203 -4.97 1.03 -9.32
C GLU A 203 -3.65 0.60 -9.97
N LEU A 204 -3.31 1.18 -11.11
CA LEU A 204 -2.05 0.90 -11.81
C LEU A 204 -0.83 1.23 -10.93
N LYS A 205 -0.88 2.36 -10.23
CA LYS A 205 0.14 2.76 -9.25
C LYS A 205 0.19 1.85 -8.04
N TYR A 206 -0.93 1.25 -7.63
CA TYR A 206 -0.95 0.26 -6.56
C TYR A 206 -0.29 -1.05 -7.00
N VAL A 207 -0.66 -1.57 -8.16
CA VAL A 207 -0.12 -2.82 -8.72
C VAL A 207 1.39 -2.70 -8.98
N GLN A 208 1.86 -1.56 -9.50
CA GLN A 208 3.28 -1.30 -9.72
C GLN A 208 4.16 -1.42 -8.45
N LYS A 209 3.60 -1.26 -7.24
CA LYS A 209 4.36 -1.44 -5.98
C LYS A 209 4.83 -2.89 -5.78
N PHE A 210 4.17 -3.84 -6.42
CA PHE A 210 4.46 -5.26 -6.34
C PHE A 210 5.15 -5.79 -7.60
N ALA A 211 5.48 -4.92 -8.55
CA ALA A 211 6.23 -5.30 -9.72
C ALA A 211 7.61 -5.81 -9.29
N VAL A 212 7.92 -7.04 -9.68
CA VAL A 212 9.22 -7.69 -9.52
C VAL A 212 9.60 -8.29 -10.85
N ASP A 213 10.90 -8.29 -11.16
CA ASP A 213 11.39 -8.98 -12.35
C ASP A 213 11.17 -10.48 -12.18
N VAL A 214 10.33 -11.04 -13.04
CA VAL A 214 10.09 -12.47 -13.09
C VAL A 214 11.17 -13.08 -13.97
N THR A 215 11.99 -13.95 -13.38
CA THR A 215 13.01 -14.72 -14.09
C THR A 215 12.59 -16.18 -14.10
N LEU A 216 12.78 -16.86 -15.23
CA LEU A 216 12.59 -18.31 -15.31
C LEU A 216 13.88 -18.98 -14.83
N ASP A 217 13.78 -19.82 -13.81
CA ASP A 217 14.85 -20.72 -13.43
C ASP A 217 14.98 -21.82 -14.49
N PRO A 218 16.09 -21.91 -15.23
CA PRO A 218 16.27 -22.90 -16.30
C PRO A 218 16.18 -24.35 -15.80
N ASP A 219 16.40 -24.61 -14.51
CA ASP A 219 16.36 -25.97 -13.95
C ASP A 219 14.94 -26.43 -13.57
N THR A 220 14.02 -25.49 -13.30
CA THR A 220 12.63 -25.81 -12.88
C THR A 220 11.55 -25.32 -13.83
N ALA A 221 11.84 -24.37 -14.73
CA ALA A 221 10.90 -23.89 -15.72
C ALA A 221 10.55 -24.98 -16.76
N TYR A 222 9.31 -24.98 -17.24
CA TYR A 222 8.89 -25.95 -18.26
C TYR A 222 9.70 -25.72 -19.56
N PRO A 223 10.35 -26.75 -20.15
CA PRO A 223 11.33 -26.57 -21.22
C PRO A 223 10.80 -25.96 -22.53
N TYR A 224 9.47 -25.89 -22.70
CA TYR A 224 8.83 -25.36 -23.90
C TYR A 224 8.14 -24.01 -23.68
N LEU A 225 8.35 -23.38 -22.51
CA LEU A 225 7.96 -22.00 -22.30
C LEU A 225 8.91 -21.08 -23.09
N ILE A 226 8.34 -20.20 -23.91
CA ILE A 226 9.04 -19.15 -24.64
C ILE A 226 8.48 -17.82 -24.17
N LEU A 227 9.35 -16.95 -23.66
CA LEU A 227 8.99 -15.59 -23.30
C LEU A 227 9.25 -14.65 -24.47
N SER A 228 8.44 -13.59 -24.60
CA SER A 228 8.77 -12.45 -25.45
C SER A 228 10.00 -11.71 -24.92
N ASP A 229 10.69 -10.97 -25.80
CA ASP A 229 11.90 -10.21 -25.44
C ASP A 229 11.65 -9.17 -24.33
N ASP A 230 10.40 -8.67 -24.23
CA ASP A 230 9.98 -7.74 -23.18
C ASP A 230 9.50 -8.43 -21.89
N GLY A 231 9.51 -9.76 -21.85
CA GLY A 231 9.08 -10.58 -20.71
C GLY A 231 7.57 -10.55 -20.43
N LYS A 232 6.75 -9.93 -21.30
CA LYS A 232 5.31 -9.71 -21.04
C LYS A 232 4.41 -10.82 -21.57
N GLN A 233 4.92 -11.67 -22.46
CA GLN A 233 4.16 -12.76 -23.06
C GLN A 233 4.88 -14.07 -22.86
N CYS A 234 4.11 -15.14 -22.66
CA CYS A 234 4.60 -16.48 -22.45
C CYS A 234 3.82 -17.44 -23.35
N LEU A 235 4.49 -18.11 -24.27
CA LEU A 235 3.93 -19.11 -25.17
C LEU A 235 4.45 -20.49 -24.79
N SER A 236 3.58 -21.51 -24.79
CA SER A 236 4.01 -22.91 -24.70
C SER A 236 4.08 -23.51 -26.09
N ARG A 237 5.24 -24.04 -26.49
CA ARG A 237 5.38 -24.73 -27.78
C ARG A 237 4.80 -26.14 -27.67
N VAL A 238 3.57 -26.33 -28.15
CA VAL A 238 2.98 -27.68 -28.31
C VAL A 238 3.79 -28.45 -29.36
N ARG A 239 4.33 -29.61 -28.99
CA ARG A 239 4.95 -30.52 -29.97
C ARG A 239 3.86 -31.00 -30.94
N GLN A 240 3.94 -30.62 -32.21
CA GLN A 240 3.31 -31.41 -33.27
C GLN A 240 4.03 -32.76 -33.28
N THR A 241 3.40 -33.79 -32.75
CA THR A 241 3.80 -35.17 -33.03
C THR A 241 3.41 -35.45 -34.46
N HIS A 242 4.40 -35.62 -35.34
CA HIS A 242 4.20 -36.20 -36.65
C HIS A 242 3.59 -37.59 -36.47
N GLU A 243 2.32 -37.76 -36.83
CA GLU A 243 1.72 -39.07 -37.03
C GLU A 243 2.39 -39.69 -38.27
N HIS A 244 3.10 -40.79 -38.06
CA HIS A 244 3.47 -41.70 -39.13
C HIS A 244 2.18 -42.44 -39.52
N GLU A 245 1.59 -42.08 -40.66
CA GLU A 245 0.67 -42.97 -41.36
C GLU A 245 1.45 -44.22 -41.79
N GLN A 246 1.24 -45.31 -41.07
CA GLN A 246 1.42 -46.66 -41.61
C GLN A 246 0.22 -46.93 -42.51
N GLU A 247 0.44 -46.84 -43.81
CA GLU A 247 -0.42 -47.42 -44.83
C GLU A 247 -0.36 -48.96 -44.66
N LEU A 248 -1.48 -49.56 -44.26
CA LEU A 248 -1.72 -51.00 -44.29
C LEU A 248 -2.51 -51.33 -45.56
N ASP A 249 -1.93 -52.27 -46.33
CA ASP A 249 -2.33 -52.83 -47.63
C ASP A 249 -3.83 -53.09 -47.84
N VAL A 250 -4.33 -52.82 -49.06
CA VAL A 250 -4.74 -53.82 -50.10
C VAL A 250 -4.69 -53.18 -51.49
#